data_AF-A0A2N5PWJ1-F1
#
_entry.id   AF-A0A2N5PWJ1-F1
#
_cell.length_a   1.000
_cell.length_b   1.000
_cell.length_c   1.000
_cell.angle_alpha   90.00
_cell.angle_beta   90.00
_cell.angle_gamma   90.00
#
_symmetry.space_group_name_H-M   'P 1'
#
loop_
_entity.id
_entity.type
_entity.pdbx_description
1 polymer ?
#
loop_
_entity_poly.entity_id
_entity_poly.type
_entity_poly.pdbx_seq_one_letter_code
_entity_poly.pdbx_strand_id
1 'polypeptide(L)'
;MCDRYDNHSIIPYSVYCFLLDAEYPAEEYYLQMLIELYNRRDVGNNFLDTLQRTLEIGNNKRYIDQSREQIKDYIHDGYVTVYRGEFASEKYNNLDYKESVSYSLNYNTAKHFATRFRECLELTKSIIYTVKVPIEDVVGFHHREDEVICIPIKIGGKMEVVKEESML
;
A
#
# COMPACT_ATOMS: atom_id res chain seq x y z
N MET A 1 -2.54 7.00 -0.90
CA MET A 1 -3.46 5.90 -0.48
C MET A 1 -4.55 5.62 -1.52
N CYS A 2 -4.69 4.35 -1.95
CA CYS A 2 -5.72 3.87 -2.88
C CYS A 2 -7.01 3.42 -2.14
N ASP A 3 -8.18 3.68 -2.73
CA ASP A 3 -9.49 3.42 -2.12
C ASP A 3 -10.05 2.01 -2.46
N ARG A 4 -9.87 1.50 -3.70
CA ARG A 4 -10.28 0.15 -4.17
C ARG A 4 -9.57 -0.25 -5.48
N TYR A 5 -9.51 -1.55 -5.79
CA TYR A 5 -8.74 -2.14 -6.90
C TYR A 5 -9.57 -2.43 -8.17
N ASP A 6 -10.09 -1.41 -8.88
CA ASP A 6 -10.73 -1.56 -10.22
C ASP A 6 -11.29 -0.24 -10.78
N ASN A 7 -10.74 0.90 -10.36
CA ASN A 7 -11.37 2.20 -10.60
C ASN A 7 -11.06 2.86 -11.95
N HIS A 8 -10.06 2.36 -12.69
CA HIS A 8 -9.53 2.98 -13.90
C HIS A 8 -9.16 1.93 -14.98
N SER A 9 -8.60 2.39 -16.10
CA SER A 9 -8.26 1.55 -17.26
C SER A 9 -7.21 0.50 -16.89
N ILE A 10 -7.63 -0.76 -16.77
CA ILE A 10 -6.77 -1.86 -16.36
C ILE A 10 -5.83 -2.38 -17.46
N ILE A 11 -5.84 -1.82 -18.68
CA ILE A 11 -5.11 -2.39 -19.83
C ILE A 11 -3.62 -2.64 -19.52
N PRO A 12 -2.85 -1.66 -18.98
CA PRO A 12 -1.45 -1.89 -18.65
C PRO A 12 -1.25 -2.98 -17.57
N TYR A 13 -2.17 -3.05 -16.61
CA TYR A 13 -2.14 -4.08 -15.57
C TYR A 13 -2.53 -5.47 -16.08
N SER A 14 -3.48 -5.57 -17.01
CA SER A 14 -3.80 -6.83 -17.68
C SER A 14 -2.62 -7.35 -18.49
N VAL A 15 -1.88 -6.46 -19.17
CA VAL A 15 -0.62 -6.82 -19.86
C VAL A 15 0.42 -7.29 -18.84
N TYR A 16 0.59 -6.59 -17.72
CA TYR A 16 1.50 -7.00 -16.65
C TYR A 16 1.15 -8.40 -16.12
N CYS A 17 -0.12 -8.67 -15.81
CA CYS A 17 -0.59 -9.99 -15.39
C CYS A 17 -0.26 -11.07 -16.43
N PHE A 18 -0.51 -10.78 -17.71
CA PHE A 18 -0.18 -11.71 -18.80
C PHE A 18 1.32 -12.03 -18.87
N LEU A 19 2.19 -11.04 -18.68
CA LEU A 19 3.64 -11.25 -18.67
C LEU A 19 4.08 -12.17 -17.52
N LEU A 20 3.47 -12.02 -16.33
CA LEU A 20 3.72 -12.90 -15.19
C LEU A 20 3.19 -14.32 -15.43
N ASP A 21 2.00 -14.44 -16.02
CA ASP A 21 1.35 -15.74 -16.31
C ASP A 21 2.08 -16.53 -17.39
N ALA A 22 2.63 -15.84 -18.38
CA ALA A 22 3.43 -16.44 -19.45
C ALA A 22 4.88 -16.73 -19.04
N GLU A 23 5.23 -16.54 -17.76
CA GLU A 23 6.55 -16.83 -17.18
C GLU A 23 7.71 -16.12 -17.93
N TYR A 24 7.45 -14.92 -18.46
CA TYR A 24 8.54 -14.09 -18.97
C TYR A 24 9.54 -13.78 -17.85
N PRO A 25 10.84 -13.61 -18.16
CA PRO A 25 11.85 -13.26 -17.17
C PRO A 25 11.40 -12.08 -16.30
N ALA A 26 11.32 -12.28 -15.00
CA ALA A 26 10.86 -11.29 -14.05
C ALA A 26 12.00 -10.31 -13.71
N GLU A 27 12.17 -9.33 -14.59
CA GLU A 27 13.23 -8.33 -14.54
C GLU A 27 13.17 -7.44 -13.29
N GLU A 28 14.29 -6.77 -12.97
CA GLU A 28 14.45 -5.94 -11.77
C GLU A 28 13.41 -4.82 -11.61
N TYR A 29 12.77 -4.41 -12.71
CA TYR A 29 11.80 -3.31 -12.74
C TYR A 29 10.34 -3.76 -12.59
N TYR A 30 10.04 -5.06 -12.50
CA TYR A 30 8.66 -5.56 -12.48
C TYR A 30 7.88 -5.07 -11.26
N LEU A 31 8.47 -5.18 -10.06
CA LEU A 31 7.86 -4.63 -8.85
C LEU A 31 7.67 -3.12 -8.96
N GLN A 32 8.67 -2.39 -9.47
CA GLN A 32 8.54 -0.94 -9.70
C GLN A 32 7.37 -0.61 -10.63
N MET A 33 7.20 -1.37 -11.73
CA MET A 33 6.06 -1.21 -12.63
C MET A 33 4.73 -1.49 -11.93
N LEU A 34 4.64 -2.56 -11.14
CA LEU A 34 3.42 -2.90 -10.41
C LEU A 34 3.04 -1.81 -9.40
N ILE A 35 4.02 -1.27 -8.67
CA ILE A 35 3.80 -0.15 -7.74
C ILE A 35 3.35 1.11 -8.50
N GLU A 36 3.91 1.39 -9.67
CA GLU A 36 3.47 2.52 -10.50
C GLU A 36 2.02 2.34 -10.98
N LEU A 37 1.63 1.14 -11.41
CA LEU A 37 0.24 0.83 -11.77
C LEU A 37 -0.70 1.01 -10.59
N TYR A 38 -0.30 0.57 -9.40
CA TYR A 38 -1.03 0.79 -8.16
C TYR A 38 -1.20 2.29 -7.86
N ASN A 39 -0.14 3.08 -7.97
CA ASN A 39 -0.16 4.54 -7.72
C ASN A 39 -1.08 5.27 -8.69
N ARG A 40 -1.16 4.78 -9.94
CA ARG A 40 -2.07 5.29 -10.97
C ARG A 40 -3.51 4.80 -10.81
N ARG A 41 -3.76 3.91 -9.83
CA ARG A 41 -5.05 3.26 -9.57
C ARG A 41 -5.54 2.41 -10.75
N ASP A 42 -4.60 1.95 -11.58
CA ASP A 42 -4.83 1.15 -12.78
C ASP A 42 -4.67 -0.36 -12.47
N VAL A 43 -5.11 -0.82 -11.30
CA VAL A 43 -4.98 -2.22 -10.85
C VAL A 43 -6.35 -2.88 -10.67
N GLY A 44 -6.41 -4.20 -10.85
CA GLY A 44 -7.63 -5.00 -10.69
C GLY A 44 -7.73 -5.72 -9.34
N ASN A 45 -8.88 -6.34 -9.08
CA ASN A 45 -9.22 -6.97 -7.79
C ASN A 45 -8.27 -8.10 -7.35
N ASN A 46 -7.51 -8.68 -8.27
CA ASN A 46 -6.46 -9.68 -7.99
C ASN A 46 -5.10 -9.05 -7.64
N PHE A 47 -5.04 -7.74 -7.33
CA PHE A 47 -3.79 -7.03 -7.08
C PHE A 47 -2.91 -7.69 -6.01
N LEU A 48 -3.51 -8.18 -4.92
CA LEU A 48 -2.75 -8.82 -3.84
C LEU A 48 -2.09 -10.13 -4.31
N ASP A 49 -2.78 -10.93 -5.11
CA ASP A 49 -2.24 -12.17 -5.69
C ASP A 49 -1.10 -11.84 -6.68
N THR A 50 -1.28 -10.80 -7.49
CA THR A 50 -0.27 -10.29 -8.43
C THR A 50 0.96 -9.75 -7.71
N LEU A 51 0.78 -9.01 -6.60
CA LEU A 51 1.86 -8.52 -5.76
C LEU A 51 2.63 -9.67 -5.14
N GLN A 52 1.94 -10.63 -4.53
CA GLN A 52 2.56 -11.81 -3.94
C GLN A 52 3.40 -12.56 -4.98
N ARG A 53 2.83 -12.87 -6.15
CA ARG A 53 3.54 -13.57 -7.21
C ARG A 53 4.74 -12.76 -7.72
N THR A 54 4.61 -11.45 -7.87
CA THR A 54 5.72 -10.56 -8.24
C THR A 54 6.86 -10.63 -7.24
N LEU A 55 6.55 -10.65 -5.94
CA LEU A 55 7.53 -10.76 -4.87
C LEU A 55 8.23 -12.12 -4.86
N GLU A 56 7.51 -13.20 -5.18
CA GLU A 56 8.03 -14.57 -5.21
C GLU A 56 8.96 -14.84 -6.41
N ILE A 57 8.61 -14.35 -7.61
CA ILE A 57 9.34 -14.68 -8.84
C ILE A 57 10.30 -13.58 -9.31
N GLY A 58 10.11 -12.34 -8.87
CA GLY A 58 10.82 -11.17 -9.37
C GLY A 58 12.21 -10.95 -8.77
N ASN A 59 13.11 -10.38 -9.56
CA ASN A 59 14.40 -9.87 -9.06
C ASN A 59 14.24 -8.50 -8.37
N ASN A 60 13.54 -8.48 -7.24
CA ASN A 60 13.04 -7.23 -6.64
C ASN A 60 14.06 -6.49 -5.77
N LYS A 61 15.19 -7.14 -5.45
CA LYS A 61 16.12 -6.71 -4.40
C LYS A 61 16.59 -5.27 -4.57
N ARG A 62 17.04 -4.92 -5.77
CA ARG A 62 17.60 -3.59 -6.04
C ARG A 62 16.58 -2.47 -5.81
N TYR A 63 15.36 -2.64 -6.33
CA TYR A 63 14.28 -1.65 -6.15
C TYR A 63 13.87 -1.52 -4.68
N ILE A 64 13.76 -2.65 -3.96
CA ILE A 64 13.44 -2.66 -2.54
C ILE A 64 14.54 -1.97 -1.72
N ASP A 65 15.81 -2.29 -1.97
CA ASP A 65 16.95 -1.67 -1.27
C ASP A 65 16.97 -0.15 -1.53
N GLN A 66 16.73 0.29 -2.76
CA GLN A 66 16.60 1.72 -3.11
C GLN A 66 15.41 2.39 -2.41
N SER A 67 14.28 1.69 -2.27
CA SER A 67 13.10 2.22 -1.55
C SER A 67 13.38 2.37 -0.05
N ARG A 68 14.07 1.39 0.54
CA ARG A 68 14.44 1.39 1.97
C ARG A 68 15.48 2.47 2.30
N GLU A 69 16.43 2.71 1.41
CA GLU A 69 17.42 3.78 1.57
C GLU A 69 16.76 5.18 1.64
N GLN A 70 15.67 5.39 0.89
CA GLN A 70 14.92 6.65 0.91
C GLN A 70 14.21 6.93 2.24
N ILE A 71 13.92 5.90 3.02
CA ILE A 71 13.23 6.02 4.32
C ILE A 71 14.13 5.69 5.51
N LYS A 72 15.45 5.58 5.31
CA LYS A 72 16.38 5.08 6.32
C LYS A 72 16.33 5.83 7.66
N ASP A 73 16.07 7.13 7.61
CA ASP A 73 16.02 7.97 8.82
C ASP A 73 14.78 7.69 9.68
N TYR A 74 13.78 7.01 9.13
CA TYR A 74 12.58 6.55 9.82
C TYR A 74 12.70 5.11 10.33
N ILE A 75 13.82 4.43 10.06
CA ILE A 75 14.04 3.05 10.50
C ILE A 75 14.63 3.06 11.91
N HIS A 76 13.93 2.44 12.84
CA HIS A 76 14.33 2.30 14.23
C HIS A 76 14.20 0.83 14.66
N ASP A 77 15.31 0.24 15.10
CA ASP A 77 15.40 -1.17 15.55
C ASP A 77 14.86 -2.19 14.54
N GLY A 78 15.04 -1.92 13.23
CA GLY A 78 14.57 -2.80 12.16
C GLY A 78 13.09 -2.61 11.79
N TYR A 79 12.43 -1.59 12.33
CA TYR A 79 11.03 -1.27 12.03
C TYR A 79 10.88 0.16 11.53
N VAL A 80 9.77 0.42 10.84
CA VAL A 80 9.28 1.76 10.53
C VAL A 80 7.91 1.96 11.16
N THR A 81 7.66 3.13 11.74
CA THR A 81 6.32 3.53 12.19
C THR A 81 5.63 4.28 11.07
N VAL A 82 4.49 3.77 10.63
CA VAL A 82 3.67 4.34 9.56
C VAL A 82 2.23 4.49 10.01
N TYR A 83 1.46 5.30 9.29
CA TYR A 83 0.11 5.66 9.63
C TYR A 83 -0.84 5.35 8.49
N ARG A 84 -2.01 4.80 8.84
CA ARG A 84 -3.08 4.54 7.87
C ARG A 84 -4.36 5.21 8.32
N GLY A 85 -4.91 6.04 7.44
CA GLY A 85 -6.25 6.57 7.61
C GLY A 85 -7.27 5.68 6.94
N GLU A 86 -8.40 5.44 7.59
CA GLU A 86 -9.54 4.76 7.02
C GLU A 86 -10.81 5.55 7.26
N PHE A 87 -11.69 5.53 6.26
CA PHE A 87 -13.05 6.02 6.43
C PHE A 87 -14.04 5.08 5.75
N ALA A 88 -15.28 5.12 6.23
CA ALA A 88 -16.43 4.51 5.59
C ALA A 88 -17.64 5.41 5.77
N SER A 89 -18.57 5.31 4.82
CA SER A 89 -19.92 5.89 4.83
C SER A 89 -20.87 4.86 4.21
N GLU A 90 -22.16 5.15 4.15
CA GLU A 90 -23.13 4.26 3.48
C GLU A 90 -22.78 3.96 2.01
N LYS A 91 -22.10 4.90 1.32
CA LYS A 91 -21.83 4.80 -0.13
C LYS A 91 -20.39 4.41 -0.47
N TYR A 92 -19.46 4.67 0.43
CA TYR A 92 -18.03 4.53 0.18
C TYR A 92 -17.35 3.85 1.35
N ASN A 93 -16.51 2.87 1.06
CA ASN A 93 -15.68 2.19 2.04
C ASN A 93 -14.28 2.03 1.47
N ASN A 94 -13.27 2.23 2.31
CA ASN A 94 -11.89 1.95 1.95
C ASN A 94 -11.54 0.48 2.24
N LEU A 95 -10.42 0.04 1.69
CA LEU A 95 -9.81 -1.24 2.06
C LEU A 95 -9.53 -1.29 3.57
N ASP A 96 -9.80 -2.44 4.17
CA ASP A 96 -9.37 -2.76 5.53
C ASP A 96 -7.84 -2.77 5.61
N TYR A 97 -7.27 -2.33 6.73
CA TYR A 97 -5.82 -2.24 6.91
C TYR A 97 -5.13 -3.58 6.67
N LYS A 98 -5.79 -4.70 6.97
CA LYS A 98 -5.23 -6.04 6.73
C LYS A 98 -5.02 -6.34 5.26
N GLU A 99 -5.77 -5.68 4.38
CA GLU A 99 -5.70 -5.85 2.92
C GLU A 99 -4.93 -4.72 2.25
N SER A 100 -4.58 -3.67 2.98
CA SER A 100 -3.96 -2.50 2.40
C SER A 100 -2.46 -2.56 2.41
N VAL A 101 -1.90 -2.16 1.28
CA VAL A 101 -0.47 -2.05 1.05
C VAL A 101 0.06 -0.66 1.38
N SER A 102 -0.78 0.35 1.55
CA SER A 102 -0.37 1.75 1.54
C SER A 102 -0.57 2.43 2.90
N TYR A 103 0.52 3.03 3.35
CA TYR A 103 0.66 3.74 4.61
C TYR A 103 1.46 5.02 4.38
N SER A 104 1.35 6.01 5.27
CA SER A 104 2.13 7.24 5.20
C SER A 104 3.12 7.31 6.36
N LEU A 105 4.32 7.87 6.15
CA LEU A 105 5.22 8.26 7.25
C LEU A 105 4.67 9.47 8.03
N ASN A 106 3.69 10.18 7.47
CA ASN A 106 3.14 11.40 8.03
C ASN A 106 1.74 11.17 8.63
N TYR A 107 1.65 11.30 9.95
CA TYR A 107 0.38 11.18 10.68
C TYR A 107 -0.70 12.13 10.15
N ASN A 108 -0.35 13.36 9.80
CA ASN A 108 -1.33 14.34 9.32
C ASN A 108 -1.87 13.98 7.93
N THR A 109 -1.08 13.34 7.07
CA THR A 109 -1.53 12.80 5.78
C THR A 109 -2.55 11.70 6.00
N ALA A 110 -2.26 10.75 6.90
CA ALA A 110 -3.20 9.70 7.27
C ALA A 110 -4.49 10.25 7.90
N LYS A 111 -4.36 11.24 8.80
CA LYS A 111 -5.49 11.94 9.41
C LYS A 111 -6.37 12.62 8.37
N HIS A 112 -5.77 13.40 7.48
CA HIS A 112 -6.49 14.09 6.43
C HIS A 112 -7.31 13.09 5.60
N PHE A 113 -6.71 11.96 5.23
CA PHE A 113 -7.42 10.93 4.48
C PHE A 113 -8.58 10.29 5.25
N ALA A 114 -8.40 9.99 6.55
CA ALA A 114 -9.46 9.45 7.41
C ALA A 114 -10.64 10.42 7.62
N THR A 115 -10.42 11.73 7.48
CA THR A 115 -11.43 12.77 7.76
C THR A 115 -11.89 13.56 6.54
N ARG A 116 -11.31 13.34 5.34
CA ARG A 116 -11.48 14.21 4.15
C ARG A 116 -12.92 14.44 3.71
N PHE A 117 -13.85 13.56 4.07
CA PHE A 117 -15.25 13.65 3.67
C PHE A 117 -16.21 13.96 4.80
N ARG A 118 -15.72 14.25 6.02
CA ARG A 118 -16.61 14.50 7.17
C ARG A 118 -17.60 15.64 6.96
N GLU A 119 -17.20 16.68 6.22
CA GLU A 119 -18.07 17.82 5.94
C GLU A 119 -19.13 17.53 4.86
N CYS A 120 -19.00 16.44 4.11
CA CYS A 120 -19.85 16.13 2.96
C CYS A 120 -20.60 14.78 3.07
N LEU A 121 -20.15 13.88 3.94
CA LEU A 121 -20.70 12.54 4.12
C LEU A 121 -20.84 12.24 5.61
N GLU A 122 -21.92 11.56 5.98
CA GLU A 122 -22.03 10.93 7.30
C GLU A 122 -21.11 9.70 7.34
N LEU A 123 -20.03 9.82 8.11
CA LEU A 123 -19.04 8.76 8.24
C LEU A 123 -19.50 7.75 9.29
N THR A 124 -19.50 6.47 8.92
CA THR A 124 -19.72 5.34 9.84
C THR A 124 -18.40 4.79 10.38
N LYS A 125 -17.27 5.12 9.73
CA LYS A 125 -15.91 4.82 10.18
C LYS A 125 -15.02 6.01 9.86
N SER A 126 -14.16 6.40 10.80
CA SER A 126 -13.09 7.39 10.62
C SER A 126 -12.01 7.07 11.64
N ILE A 127 -10.97 6.36 11.23
CA ILE A 127 -9.97 5.77 12.13
C ILE A 127 -8.57 6.05 11.59
N ILE A 128 -7.63 6.30 12.50
CA ILE A 128 -6.20 6.30 12.20
C ILE A 128 -5.54 5.14 12.93
N TYR A 129 -4.84 4.31 12.17
CA TYR A 129 -3.98 3.28 12.69
C TYR A 129 -2.54 3.79 12.72
N THR A 130 -1.89 3.66 13.87
CA THR A 130 -0.43 3.69 13.95
C THR A 130 0.06 2.25 13.86
N VAL A 131 0.95 2.00 12.91
CA VAL A 131 1.38 0.65 12.53
C VAL A 131 2.90 0.58 12.61
N LYS A 132 3.40 -0.46 13.27
CA LYS A 132 4.80 -0.82 13.28
C LYS A 132 5.04 -1.88 12.21
N VAL A 133 5.84 -1.57 11.20
CA VAL A 133 6.11 -2.45 10.06
C VAL A 133 7.57 -2.91 10.12
N PRO A 134 7.86 -4.22 10.11
CA PRO A 134 9.21 -4.72 9.95
C PRO A 134 9.80 -4.26 8.61
N ILE A 135 11.07 -3.87 8.57
CA ILE A 135 11.68 -3.34 7.36
C ILE A 135 11.65 -4.36 6.21
N GLU A 136 11.70 -5.65 6.51
CA GLU A 136 11.58 -6.74 5.53
C GLU A 136 10.25 -6.73 4.76
N ASP A 137 9.19 -6.19 5.35
CA ASP A 137 7.85 -6.09 4.75
C ASP A 137 7.66 -4.80 3.96
N VAL A 138 8.60 -3.85 4.02
CA VAL A 138 8.57 -2.65 3.16
C VAL A 138 9.12 -3.00 1.79
N VAL A 139 8.28 -2.80 0.76
CA VAL A 139 8.57 -3.19 -0.62
C VAL A 139 8.56 -2.02 -1.60
N GLY A 140 8.15 -0.82 -1.19
CA GLY A 140 8.19 0.37 -2.02
C GLY A 140 8.03 1.65 -1.23
N PHE A 141 8.42 2.76 -1.85
CA PHE A 141 8.25 4.10 -1.31
C PHE A 141 7.90 5.10 -2.41
N HIS A 142 7.02 6.05 -2.12
CA HIS A 142 6.59 7.08 -3.06
C HIS A 142 6.48 8.45 -2.38
N HIS A 143 7.30 9.41 -2.84
CA HIS A 143 7.50 10.72 -2.21
C HIS A 143 6.25 11.60 -2.09
N ARG A 144 5.26 11.47 -2.99
CA ARG A 144 4.15 12.44 -3.07
C ARG A 144 3.33 12.55 -1.78
N GLU A 145 3.16 11.44 -1.06
CA GLU A 145 2.36 11.36 0.18
C GLU A 145 3.18 10.76 1.34
N ASP A 146 4.51 10.77 1.22
CA ASP A 146 5.43 9.97 2.05
C ASP A 146 4.92 8.53 2.20
N GLU A 147 4.50 7.95 1.07
CA GLU A 147 3.76 6.69 1.03
C GLU A 147 4.73 5.51 1.06
N VAL A 148 4.57 4.66 2.07
CA VAL A 148 5.28 3.40 2.23
C VAL A 148 4.38 2.29 1.77
N ILE A 149 4.88 1.47 0.84
CA ILE A 149 4.21 0.27 0.35
C ILE A 149 4.73 -0.94 1.12
N CYS A 150 3.81 -1.62 1.79
CA CYS A 150 4.09 -2.75 2.67
C CYS A 150 3.40 -4.02 2.18
N ILE A 151 3.97 -5.19 2.49
CA ILE A 151 3.28 -6.47 2.35
C ILE A 151 2.10 -6.48 3.34
N PRO A 152 0.85 -6.61 2.89
CA PRO A 152 -0.32 -6.60 3.76
C PRO A 152 -0.45 -7.90 4.57
N ILE A 153 -1.13 -7.82 5.71
CA ILE A 153 -1.38 -8.98 6.60
C ILE A 153 -2.04 -10.13 5.83
N LYS A 154 -2.96 -9.81 4.92
CA LYS A 154 -3.70 -10.80 4.12
C LYS A 154 -2.82 -11.73 3.29
N ILE A 155 -1.61 -11.29 2.89
CA ILE A 155 -0.65 -12.12 2.13
C ILE A 155 0.61 -12.45 2.94
N GLY A 156 0.57 -12.32 4.26
CA GLY A 156 1.63 -12.77 5.16
C GLY A 156 2.54 -11.67 5.72
N GLY A 157 2.21 -10.39 5.52
CA GLY A 157 2.90 -9.29 6.20
C GLY A 157 2.76 -9.38 7.72
N LYS A 158 3.82 -8.95 8.43
CA LYS A 158 3.98 -9.08 9.89
C LYS A 158 3.87 -7.73 10.60
N MET A 159 3.24 -6.75 9.96
CA MET A 159 2.98 -5.46 10.57
C MET A 159 2.05 -5.58 11.79
N GLU A 160 2.24 -4.70 12.77
CA GLU A 160 1.49 -4.68 14.02
C GLU A 160 0.80 -3.32 14.21
N VAL A 161 -0.50 -3.33 14.49
CA VAL A 161 -1.22 -2.11 14.90
C VAL A 161 -0.89 -1.83 16.36
N VAL A 162 -0.19 -0.72 16.62
CA VAL A 162 0.20 -0.32 17.98
C VAL A 162 -0.78 0.66 18.61
N LYS A 163 -1.55 1.37 17.79
CA LYS A 163 -2.56 2.33 18.26
C LYS A 163 -3.68 2.47 17.24
N GLU A 164 -4.90 2.54 17.74
CA GLU A 164 -6.09 2.88 16.97
C GLU A 164 -6.71 4.16 17.54
N GLU A 165 -7.00 5.14 16.69
CA GLU A 165 -7.61 6.41 17.09
C GLU A 165 -8.88 6.65 16.28
N SER A 166 -10.03 6.64 16.95
CA SER A 166 -11.29 7.09 16.34
C SER A 166 -11.26 8.59 16.18
N MET A 167 -11.58 9.04 14.98
CA MET A 167 -11.75 10.45 14.68
C MET A 167 -13.22 10.85 14.67
N LEU A 168 -14.17 9.91 14.54
CA LEU A 168 -15.61 10.16 14.39
C LEU A 168 -16.10 11.33 15.26
#